data_AF-K0RW81-F1
#
_entry.id   AF-K0RW81-F1
#
_cell.length_a   1.000
_cell.length_b   1.000
_cell.length_c   1.000
_cell.angle_alpha   90.00
_cell.angle_beta   90.00
_cell.angle_gamma   90.00
#
_symmetry.space_group_name_H-M   'P 1'
#
loop_
_entity.id
_entity.type
_entity.pdbx_description
1 polymer ?
#
loop_
_entity_poly.entity_id
_entity_poly.type
_entity_poly.pdbx_seq_one_letter_code
_entity_poly.pdbx_strand_id
1 'polypeptide(L)'
;MASHWDQSKALVWLAWSLSPIWDPAEANDISQELPPPSRSLFLDRLAAGTEIGPHDNFDLNDEIMHSGGNGHYFSTGKAFSTKLLLDDNDCAEGDPCEQQLKDYWMDFKGADLHLFEQLSFTVDGTGHVDMVFLPVNDNTVIIGEWAEEDRWESKRIADDMAAYMIDEGYTVLRTPNWSTCCSEFGPWRNHYTYTNAIIANDVVVISSYGVPQDEVALKVFEAAFPEKTIVQVDSSIIIQRSGALHCMSQHVYDCDGSRRPSSKSGKR
;
A
#
# COMPACT_ATOMS: atom_id res chain seq x y z
N MET A 1 -2.82 -10.17 22.40
CA MET A 1 -4.06 -10.00 21.61
C MET A 1 -3.97 -8.64 20.94
N ALA A 2 -3.36 -8.61 19.74
CA ALA A 2 -3.16 -7.41 18.95
C ALA A 2 -4.48 -7.02 18.28
N SER A 3 -4.86 -5.75 18.36
CA SER A 3 -6.06 -5.18 17.70
C SER A 3 -5.73 -3.82 17.10
N HIS A 4 -4.53 -3.70 16.52
CA HIS A 4 -3.90 -2.43 16.16
C HIS A 4 -4.13 -1.97 14.71
N TRP A 5 -4.88 -2.71 13.91
CA TRP A 5 -5.01 -2.47 12.45
C TRP A 5 -6.48 -2.34 12.01
N ASP A 6 -7.26 -1.54 12.73
CA ASP A 6 -8.65 -1.23 12.37
C ASP A 6 -8.71 0.04 11.50
N GLN A 7 -8.99 -0.14 10.21
CA GLN A 7 -9.08 0.96 9.22
C GLN A 7 -10.33 1.84 9.39
N SER A 8 -11.27 1.51 10.29
CA SER A 8 -12.49 2.30 10.52
C SER A 8 -12.27 3.64 11.23
N LYS A 9 -11.03 3.96 11.63
CA LYS A 9 -10.67 5.18 12.36
C LYS A 9 -9.41 5.87 11.82
N ALA A 10 -9.19 5.78 10.51
CA ALA A 10 -8.01 6.35 9.85
C ALA A 10 -8.29 7.76 9.31
N LEU A 11 -7.48 8.73 9.67
CA LEU A 11 -7.34 9.97 8.92
C LEU A 11 -6.25 9.76 7.88
N VAL A 12 -6.53 10.08 6.62
CA VAL A 12 -5.52 9.97 5.56
C VAL A 12 -4.75 11.28 5.50
N TRP A 13 -3.46 11.19 5.73
CA TRP A 13 -2.51 12.24 5.36
C TRP A 13 -2.07 11.97 3.92
N LEU A 14 -2.02 12.99 3.07
CA LEU A 14 -1.21 12.90 1.85
C LEU A 14 0.24 13.19 2.27
N ALA A 15 0.95 12.18 2.76
CA ALA A 15 2.36 12.29 3.08
C ALA A 15 3.17 11.84 1.86
N TRP A 16 3.83 12.80 1.22
CA TRP A 16 4.87 12.52 0.25
C TRP A 16 6.16 12.20 1.01
N SER A 17 6.54 10.93 1.08
CA SER A 17 7.96 10.59 1.22
C SER A 17 8.36 9.72 0.02
N LEU A 18 9.66 9.79 -0.31
CA LEU A 18 10.44 9.03 -1.29
C LEU A 18 11.03 9.83 -2.47
N SER A 19 12.34 10.11 -2.33
CA SER A 19 13.35 10.31 -3.39
C SER A 19 13.39 11.65 -4.17
N PRO A 20 14.58 12.11 -4.66
CA PRO A 20 14.86 13.49 -5.08
C PRO A 20 14.31 13.85 -6.48
N ILE A 21 13.20 13.22 -6.87
CA ILE A 21 12.68 13.23 -8.25
C ILE A 21 11.69 14.40 -8.47
N TRP A 22 11.30 15.17 -7.44
CA TRP A 22 10.16 16.10 -7.54
C TRP A 22 10.25 17.42 -6.76
N ASP A 23 9.62 18.47 -7.33
CA ASP A 23 9.56 19.87 -6.87
C ASP A 23 8.37 20.10 -5.91
N PRO A 24 8.59 20.65 -4.70
CA PRO A 24 7.55 21.02 -3.72
C PRO A 24 6.43 21.96 -4.21
N ALA A 25 6.63 22.69 -5.31
CA ALA A 25 5.65 23.66 -5.81
C ALA A 25 4.32 23.03 -6.29
N GLU A 26 4.33 21.76 -6.70
CA GLU A 26 3.14 21.08 -7.26
C GLU A 26 2.17 20.54 -6.20
N ALA A 27 2.62 20.31 -4.96
CA ALA A 27 1.77 19.79 -3.87
C ALA A 27 0.64 20.75 -3.45
N ASN A 28 0.80 22.05 -3.73
CA ASN A 28 -0.16 23.08 -3.36
C ASN A 28 -1.41 23.07 -4.28
N ASP A 29 -1.27 22.53 -5.50
CA ASP A 29 -2.32 22.55 -6.53
C ASP A 29 -3.43 21.53 -6.23
N ILE A 30 -3.05 20.33 -5.76
CA ILE A 30 -3.98 19.20 -5.49
C ILE A 30 -4.90 19.48 -4.27
N SER A 31 -4.45 20.30 -3.31
CA SER A 31 -5.28 20.70 -2.16
C SER A 31 -6.57 21.43 -2.56
N GLN A 32 -6.60 22.00 -3.76
CA GLN A 32 -7.77 22.67 -4.32
C GLN A 32 -8.79 21.70 -4.92
N GLU A 33 -8.38 20.45 -5.20
CA GLU A 33 -9.21 19.42 -5.82
C GLU A 33 -9.89 18.49 -4.78
N LEU A 34 -9.46 18.54 -3.52
CA LEU A 34 -10.08 17.78 -2.44
C LEU A 34 -11.49 18.30 -2.09
N PRO A 35 -12.44 17.41 -1.77
CA PRO A 35 -13.76 17.82 -1.33
C PRO A 35 -13.67 18.65 -0.02
N PRO A 36 -14.61 19.59 0.20
CA PRO A 36 -14.52 20.59 1.28
C PRO A 36 -14.25 20.05 2.69
N PRO A 37 -14.83 18.91 3.13
CA PRO A 37 -14.53 18.35 4.46
C PRO A 37 -13.08 17.86 4.59
N SER A 38 -12.55 17.23 3.54
CA SER A 38 -11.16 16.74 3.51
C SER A 38 -10.15 17.89 3.47
N ARG A 39 -10.50 18.97 2.78
CA ARG A 39 -9.68 20.19 2.72
C ARG A 39 -9.58 20.90 4.09
N SER A 40 -10.65 20.97 4.87
CA SER A 40 -10.59 21.63 6.19
C SER A 40 -9.76 20.83 7.18
N LEU A 41 -9.93 19.50 7.22
CA LEU A 41 -9.12 18.59 8.03
C LEU A 41 -7.63 18.63 7.67
N PHE A 42 -7.33 18.74 6.36
CA PHE A 42 -5.98 18.94 5.84
C PHE A 42 -5.35 20.24 6.37
N LEU A 43 -6.06 21.37 6.25
CA LEU A 43 -5.57 22.68 6.71
C LEU A 43 -5.46 22.80 8.23
N ASP A 44 -6.39 22.19 8.98
CA ASP A 44 -6.40 22.20 10.45
C ASP A 44 -5.22 21.41 11.02
N ARG A 45 -4.84 20.28 10.40
CA ARG A 45 -3.66 19.48 10.79
C ARG A 45 -2.34 20.18 10.44
N LEU A 46 -2.30 20.91 9.31
CA LEU A 46 -1.16 21.73 8.91
C LEU A 46 -0.96 22.93 9.86
N ALA A 47 -2.06 23.57 10.26
CA ALA A 47 -2.07 24.70 11.19
C ALA A 47 -1.83 24.28 12.66
N ALA A 48 -2.15 23.04 13.03
CA ALA A 48 -1.97 22.52 14.38
C ALA A 48 -0.51 22.29 14.79
N GLY A 49 0.46 22.48 13.88
CA GLY A 49 1.88 22.39 14.22
C GLY A 49 2.26 21.05 14.84
N THR A 50 1.55 19.97 14.52
CA THR A 50 2.01 18.61 14.80
C THR A 50 3.31 18.45 14.03
N GLU A 51 4.44 18.63 14.70
CA GLU A 51 5.75 18.24 14.22
C GLU A 51 5.72 16.73 14.00
N ILE A 52 5.30 16.35 12.79
CA ILE A 52 5.61 15.07 12.22
C ILE A 52 7.02 15.29 11.67
N GLY A 53 8.02 14.74 12.35
CA GLY A 53 9.42 14.83 11.92
C GLY A 53 9.58 14.34 10.47
N PRO A 54 10.65 14.75 9.77
CA PRO A 54 10.89 14.30 8.40
C PRO A 54 10.89 12.77 8.36
N HIS A 55 9.91 12.19 7.68
CA HIS A 55 9.81 10.76 7.44
C HIS A 55 10.57 10.44 6.16
N ASP A 56 11.90 10.35 6.29
CA ASP A 56 12.69 9.50 5.40
C ASP A 56 12.24 8.04 5.62
N ASN A 57 12.52 7.14 4.67
CA ASN A 57 12.28 5.68 4.72
C ASN A 57 12.16 5.17 6.15
N PHE A 58 11.09 4.45 6.51
CA PHE A 58 10.88 4.01 7.89
C PHE A 58 12.05 3.13 8.31
N ASP A 59 13.01 3.76 8.96
CA ASP A 59 14.12 3.11 9.57
C ASP A 59 13.59 2.51 10.87
N LEU A 60 13.30 1.21 10.83
CA LEU A 60 12.90 0.48 12.02
C LEU A 60 14.14 0.34 12.89
N ASN A 61 14.48 1.39 13.65
CA ASN A 61 15.66 1.49 14.54
C ASN A 61 17.05 1.50 13.86
N ASP A 62 17.24 1.97 12.63
CA ASP A 62 18.53 1.88 11.90
C ASP A 62 18.87 0.43 11.48
N GLU A 63 17.91 -0.51 11.56
CA GLU A 63 18.14 -1.95 11.36
C GLU A 63 17.48 -2.51 10.10
N ILE A 64 16.40 -1.90 9.58
CA ILE A 64 15.69 -2.36 8.38
C ILE A 64 15.32 -1.19 7.48
N MET A 65 15.74 -1.28 6.22
CA MET A 65 15.24 -0.43 5.14
C MET A 65 13.88 -0.94 4.67
N HIS A 66 12.83 -0.12 4.85
CA HIS A 66 11.46 -0.48 4.45
C HIS A 66 10.67 0.72 3.91
N SER A 67 10.00 0.49 2.78
CA SER A 67 9.08 1.44 2.15
C SER A 67 7.64 1.11 2.53
N GLY A 68 6.86 2.11 2.97
CA GLY A 68 5.48 1.92 3.47
C GLY A 68 4.53 1.22 2.48
N GLY A 69 4.66 1.49 1.18
CA GLY A 69 3.89 0.80 0.13
C GLY A 69 4.22 -0.68 -0.02
N ASN A 70 5.39 -1.12 0.45
CA ASN A 70 5.79 -2.52 0.48
C ASN A 70 5.40 -3.21 1.81
N GLY A 71 4.26 -2.87 2.41
CA GLY A 71 3.80 -3.50 3.65
C GLY A 71 2.30 -3.37 3.88
N HIS A 72 1.61 -4.51 3.94
CA HIS A 72 0.20 -4.60 4.30
C HIS A 72 0.00 -5.43 5.56
N TYR A 73 -0.90 -4.99 6.45
CA TYR A 73 -1.07 -5.54 7.80
C TYR A 73 -2.52 -5.94 8.04
N PHE A 74 -2.70 -7.06 8.74
CA PHE A 74 -4.00 -7.62 9.11
C PHE A 74 -4.18 -7.60 10.62
N SER A 75 -5.43 -7.50 11.10
CA SER A 75 -5.71 -7.47 12.53
C SER A 75 -5.43 -8.84 13.20
N THR A 76 -5.42 -9.90 12.39
CA THR A 76 -5.03 -11.27 12.74
C THR A 76 -3.55 -11.38 13.17
N GLY A 77 -2.75 -10.34 12.95
CA GLY A 77 -1.31 -10.35 13.23
C GLY A 77 -0.47 -10.88 12.07
N LYS A 78 -1.04 -11.03 10.86
CA LYS A 78 -0.28 -11.30 9.63
C LYS A 78 0.12 -9.99 8.95
N ALA A 79 1.26 -9.99 8.29
CA ALA A 79 1.70 -8.94 7.39
C ALA A 79 2.22 -9.54 6.08
N PHE A 80 2.09 -8.78 4.99
CA PHE A 80 2.49 -9.17 3.65
C PHE A 80 3.33 -8.07 3.02
N SER A 81 4.42 -8.47 2.39
CA SER A 81 5.36 -7.63 1.66
C SER A 81 5.88 -8.39 0.44
N THR A 82 6.56 -7.73 -0.48
CA THR A 82 7.33 -8.44 -1.51
C THR A 82 8.78 -8.66 -1.07
N LYS A 83 9.47 -9.57 -1.76
CA LYS A 83 10.89 -9.86 -1.59
C LYS A 83 11.81 -8.69 -1.94
N LEU A 84 11.28 -7.55 -2.43
CA LEU A 84 12.02 -6.28 -2.44
C LEU A 84 12.61 -5.97 -1.06
N LEU A 85 11.92 -6.34 0.04
CA LEU A 85 12.45 -6.16 1.39
C LEU A 85 13.80 -6.88 1.58
N LEU A 86 14.01 -8.03 0.94
CA LEU A 86 15.29 -8.74 1.02
C LEU A 86 16.38 -7.98 0.25
N ASP A 87 16.06 -7.53 -0.96
CA ASP A 87 16.96 -6.76 -1.82
C ASP A 87 17.39 -5.44 -1.14
N ASP A 88 16.44 -4.74 -0.53
CA ASP A 88 16.65 -3.47 0.18
C ASP A 88 17.56 -3.60 1.42
N ASN A 89 17.74 -4.82 1.91
CA ASN A 89 18.51 -5.13 3.12
C ASN A 89 19.68 -6.10 2.85
N ASP A 90 20.10 -6.24 1.59
CA ASP A 90 21.21 -7.11 1.15
C ASP A 90 21.06 -8.58 1.64
N CYS A 91 19.82 -9.07 1.78
CA CYS A 91 19.51 -10.45 2.15
C CYS A 91 19.18 -11.30 0.91
N ALA A 92 19.47 -12.61 1.00
CA ALA A 92 18.98 -13.59 0.04
C ALA A 92 17.86 -14.45 0.65
N GLU A 93 16.98 -14.97 -0.21
CA GLU A 93 15.92 -15.89 0.20
C GLU A 93 16.49 -17.17 0.82
N GLY A 94 15.94 -17.55 1.97
CA GLY A 94 16.35 -18.74 2.72
C GLY A 94 17.62 -18.59 3.56
N ASP A 95 18.32 -17.46 3.48
CA ASP A 95 19.48 -17.18 4.31
C ASP A 95 19.06 -16.76 5.74
N PRO A 96 19.95 -16.91 6.75
CA PRO A 96 19.68 -16.46 8.12
C PRO A 96 19.26 -14.98 8.23
N CYS A 97 19.66 -14.15 7.26
CA CYS A 97 19.30 -12.74 7.13
C CYS A 97 17.78 -12.56 7.01
N GLU A 98 17.10 -13.37 6.19
CA GLU A 98 15.64 -13.30 6.02
C GLU A 98 14.91 -13.56 7.34
N GLN A 99 15.36 -14.56 8.12
CA GLN A 99 14.74 -14.84 9.42
C GLN A 99 14.96 -13.69 10.41
N GLN A 100 16.15 -13.07 10.40
CA GLN A 100 16.42 -11.89 11.22
C GLN A 100 15.47 -10.74 10.88
N LEU A 101 15.25 -10.47 9.58
CA LEU A 101 14.28 -9.45 9.15
C LEU A 101 12.86 -9.74 9.65
N LYS A 102 12.41 -11.00 9.56
CA LYS A 102 11.09 -11.41 10.06
C LYS A 102 10.97 -11.27 11.58
N ASP A 103 12.03 -11.60 12.32
CA ASP A 103 12.07 -11.47 13.77
C ASP A 103 11.98 -9.99 14.19
N TYR A 104 12.78 -9.12 13.56
CA TYR A 104 12.70 -7.66 13.79
C TYR A 104 11.35 -7.08 13.41
N TRP A 105 10.77 -7.52 12.29
CA TRP A 105 9.43 -7.10 11.88
C TRP A 105 8.38 -7.49 12.92
N MET A 106 8.43 -8.72 13.44
CA MET A 106 7.55 -9.18 14.51
C MET A 106 7.76 -8.36 15.78
N ASP A 107 9.00 -8.10 16.20
CA ASP A 107 9.30 -7.34 17.42
C ASP A 107 8.82 -5.88 17.35
N PHE A 108 8.98 -5.23 16.20
CA PHE A 108 8.62 -3.82 16.03
C PHE A 108 7.17 -3.59 15.61
N LYS A 109 6.67 -4.36 14.64
CA LYS A 109 5.32 -4.21 14.06
C LYS A 109 4.29 -5.13 14.72
N GLY A 110 4.72 -6.15 15.46
CA GLY A 110 3.83 -7.12 16.10
C GLY A 110 3.10 -8.02 15.10
N ALA A 111 3.70 -8.28 13.94
CA ALA A 111 3.07 -9.02 12.85
C ALA A 111 4.01 -10.09 12.26
N ASP A 112 3.43 -11.25 11.93
CA ASP A 112 4.08 -12.36 11.23
C ASP A 112 4.20 -12.05 9.74
N LEU A 113 5.43 -11.89 9.25
CA LEU A 113 5.73 -11.39 7.92
C LEU A 113 5.82 -12.52 6.88
N HIS A 114 4.94 -12.43 5.89
CA HIS A 114 4.93 -13.27 4.70
C HIS A 114 5.46 -12.48 3.48
N LEU A 115 6.35 -13.10 2.69
CA LEU A 115 7.01 -12.48 1.55
C LEU A 115 6.54 -13.09 0.23
N PHE A 116 6.03 -12.26 -0.67
CA PHE A 116 5.72 -12.63 -2.05
C PHE A 116 6.86 -12.26 -3.00
N GLU A 117 6.93 -12.92 -4.14
CA GLU A 117 7.76 -12.44 -5.26
C GLU A 117 7.26 -11.06 -5.72
N GLN A 118 8.17 -10.10 -5.91
CA GLN A 118 7.85 -8.79 -6.48
C GLN A 118 7.65 -8.89 -7.99
N LEU A 119 6.87 -7.98 -8.57
CA LEU A 119 6.87 -7.82 -10.02
C LEU A 119 8.25 -7.40 -10.52
N SER A 120 8.58 -7.77 -11.76
CA SER A 120 9.77 -7.25 -12.43
C SER A 120 9.80 -5.72 -12.41
N PHE A 121 10.96 -5.14 -12.10
CA PHE A 121 11.18 -3.69 -12.17
C PHE A 121 10.92 -3.09 -13.56
N THR A 122 10.87 -3.91 -14.60
CA THR A 122 10.51 -3.46 -15.95
C THR A 122 9.00 -3.27 -16.13
N VAL A 123 8.18 -3.86 -15.26
CA VAL A 123 6.73 -3.76 -15.24
C VAL A 123 6.29 -2.72 -14.21
N ASP A 124 6.77 -2.84 -12.99
CA ASP A 124 6.48 -1.95 -11.86
C ASP A 124 7.79 -1.35 -11.35
N GLY A 125 7.93 -0.02 -11.42
CA GLY A 125 9.16 0.66 -11.00
C GLY A 125 9.41 0.64 -9.49
N THR A 126 8.42 0.23 -8.68
CA THR A 126 8.54 0.20 -7.20
C THR A 126 8.88 -1.18 -6.66
N GLY A 127 8.30 -2.24 -7.24
CA GLY A 127 8.38 -3.60 -6.69
C GLY A 127 7.51 -3.77 -5.43
N HIS A 128 6.63 -2.81 -5.12
CA HIS A 128 5.85 -2.79 -3.89
C HIS A 128 4.64 -3.73 -3.94
N VAL A 129 4.23 -4.22 -2.76
CA VAL A 129 3.06 -5.10 -2.62
C VAL A 129 1.74 -4.37 -2.93
N ASP A 130 1.63 -3.09 -2.61
CA ASP A 130 0.42 -2.26 -2.83
C ASP A 130 0.07 -2.07 -4.32
N MET A 131 1.02 -2.34 -5.22
CA MET A 131 0.81 -2.30 -6.67
C MET A 131 0.06 -3.54 -7.20
N VAL A 132 -0.06 -4.61 -6.41
CA VAL A 132 -0.71 -5.88 -6.84
C VAL A 132 -1.71 -6.41 -5.84
N PHE A 133 -1.60 -6.07 -4.56
CA PHE A 133 -2.33 -6.70 -3.47
C PHE A 133 -2.91 -5.65 -2.53
N LEU A 134 -4.19 -5.79 -2.17
CA LEU A 134 -4.89 -4.90 -1.27
C LEU A 134 -5.71 -5.69 -0.24
N PRO A 135 -5.42 -5.57 1.07
CA PRO A 135 -6.31 -6.04 2.12
C PRO A 135 -7.67 -5.34 2.07
N VAL A 136 -8.75 -6.11 2.10
CA VAL A 136 -10.13 -5.58 2.25
C VAL A 136 -10.55 -5.65 3.72
N ASN A 137 -10.33 -6.80 4.34
CA ASN A 137 -10.59 -7.08 5.75
C ASN A 137 -9.77 -8.34 6.17
N ASP A 138 -10.02 -8.88 7.36
CA ASP A 138 -9.26 -10.00 7.92
C ASP A 138 -9.41 -11.36 7.20
N ASN A 139 -10.31 -11.46 6.21
CA ASN A 139 -10.52 -12.69 5.45
C ASN A 139 -10.72 -12.46 3.94
N THR A 140 -10.53 -11.23 3.46
CA THR A 140 -10.75 -10.86 2.06
C THR A 140 -9.63 -9.96 1.56
N VAL A 141 -9.17 -10.22 0.34
CA VAL A 141 -8.18 -9.41 -0.37
C VAL A 141 -8.60 -9.16 -1.81
N ILE A 142 -8.11 -8.08 -2.39
CA ILE A 142 -8.14 -7.83 -3.84
C ILE A 142 -6.73 -8.02 -4.38
N ILE A 143 -6.59 -8.82 -5.44
CA ILE A 143 -5.32 -9.05 -6.14
C ILE A 143 -5.48 -8.70 -7.62
N GLY A 144 -4.57 -7.89 -8.14
CA GLY A 144 -4.56 -7.53 -9.56
C GLY A 144 -4.34 -8.74 -10.46
N GLU A 145 -4.93 -8.73 -11.67
CA GLU A 145 -4.82 -9.83 -12.62
C GLU A 145 -4.49 -9.36 -14.03
N TRP A 146 -3.67 -10.14 -14.72
CA TRP A 146 -3.31 -9.89 -16.12
C TRP A 146 -4.03 -10.86 -17.04
N ALA A 147 -4.44 -10.36 -18.20
CA ALA A 147 -4.83 -11.21 -19.32
C ALA A 147 -3.63 -12.06 -19.79
N GLU A 148 -3.90 -13.27 -20.29
CA GLU A 148 -2.85 -14.22 -20.74
C GLU A 148 -1.92 -13.62 -21.80
N GLU A 149 -2.43 -12.70 -22.61
CA GLU A 149 -1.74 -12.08 -23.74
C GLU A 149 -0.75 -10.98 -23.35
N ASP A 150 -0.88 -10.40 -22.15
CA ASP A 150 -0.15 -9.18 -21.83
C ASP A 150 1.18 -9.44 -21.14
N ARG A 151 1.30 -10.32 -20.13
CA ARG A 151 2.55 -10.53 -19.37
C ARG A 151 2.57 -11.88 -18.62
N TRP A 152 3.21 -12.92 -19.17
CA TRP A 152 3.24 -14.26 -18.57
C TRP A 152 3.82 -14.29 -17.14
N GLU A 153 4.88 -13.51 -16.87
CA GLU A 153 5.54 -13.48 -15.56
C GLU A 153 4.71 -12.74 -14.51
N SER A 154 4.25 -11.52 -14.81
CA SER A 154 3.37 -10.76 -13.90
C SER A 154 2.07 -11.52 -13.60
N LYS A 155 1.51 -12.18 -14.61
CA LYS A 155 0.37 -13.08 -14.43
C LYS A 155 0.68 -14.20 -13.47
N ARG A 156 1.79 -14.93 -13.68
CA ARG A 156 2.19 -16.02 -12.79
C ARG A 156 2.33 -15.54 -11.35
N ILE A 157 3.06 -14.45 -11.13
CA ILE A 157 3.29 -13.90 -9.78
C ILE A 157 1.96 -13.55 -9.10
N ALA A 158 1.06 -12.86 -9.80
CA ALA A 158 -0.24 -12.49 -9.25
C ALA A 158 -1.19 -13.68 -9.05
N ASP A 159 -1.09 -14.71 -9.89
CA ASP A 159 -1.84 -15.96 -9.73
C ASP A 159 -1.31 -16.79 -8.55
N ASP A 160 0.01 -16.83 -8.35
CA ASP A 160 0.66 -17.48 -7.22
C ASP A 160 0.29 -16.79 -5.89
N MET A 161 0.26 -15.45 -5.86
CA MET A 161 -0.24 -14.67 -4.71
C MET A 161 -1.69 -15.03 -4.38
N ALA A 162 -2.56 -15.12 -5.39
CA ALA A 162 -3.96 -15.49 -5.19
C ALA A 162 -4.13 -16.93 -4.72
N ALA A 163 -3.41 -17.87 -5.32
CA ALA A 163 -3.42 -19.27 -4.90
C ALA A 163 -2.98 -19.40 -3.44
N TYR A 164 -1.92 -18.70 -3.05
CA TYR A 164 -1.46 -18.66 -1.66
C TYR A 164 -2.54 -18.16 -0.70
N MET A 165 -3.18 -17.04 -1.01
CA MET A 165 -4.22 -16.47 -0.14
C MET A 165 -5.46 -17.36 -0.05
N ILE A 166 -5.84 -18.03 -1.14
CA ILE A 166 -6.93 -19.01 -1.15
C ILE A 166 -6.59 -20.21 -0.25
N ASP A 167 -5.36 -20.73 -0.32
CA ASP A 167 -4.92 -21.85 0.50
C ASP A 167 -4.88 -21.49 2.00
N GLU A 168 -4.55 -20.23 2.31
CA GLU A 168 -4.65 -19.63 3.66
C GLU A 168 -6.10 -19.33 4.10
N GLY A 169 -7.10 -19.60 3.25
CA GLY A 169 -8.52 -19.48 3.57
C GLY A 169 -9.14 -18.10 3.35
N TYR A 170 -8.48 -17.21 2.60
CA TYR A 170 -9.02 -15.90 2.25
C TYR A 170 -9.94 -15.97 1.04
N THR A 171 -10.94 -15.09 1.02
CA THR A 171 -11.67 -14.73 -0.20
C THR A 171 -10.78 -13.83 -1.05
N VAL A 172 -10.51 -14.23 -2.29
CA VAL A 172 -9.71 -13.43 -3.23
C VAL A 172 -10.62 -12.85 -4.30
N LEU A 173 -10.69 -11.53 -4.36
CA LEU A 173 -11.30 -10.75 -5.43
C LEU A 173 -10.21 -10.31 -6.42
N ARG A 174 -10.59 -10.09 -7.68
CA ARG A 174 -9.64 -9.83 -8.76
C ARG A 174 -10.00 -8.55 -9.50
N THR A 175 -9.00 -7.74 -9.84
CA THR A 175 -9.16 -6.51 -10.64
C THR A 175 -8.18 -6.48 -11.80
N PRO A 176 -8.54 -5.91 -12.96
CA PRO A 176 -7.62 -5.89 -14.10
C PRO A 176 -6.37 -5.06 -13.82
N ASN A 177 -5.21 -5.61 -14.16
CA ASN A 177 -3.92 -4.93 -14.21
C ASN A 177 -3.34 -5.05 -15.64
N TRP A 178 -2.61 -4.02 -16.06
CA TRP A 178 -1.87 -4.02 -17.32
C TRP A 178 -0.67 -3.10 -17.25
N SER A 179 0.23 -3.19 -18.23
CA SER A 179 1.35 -2.25 -18.36
C SER A 179 1.58 -1.78 -19.78
N THR A 180 1.96 -0.52 -19.94
CA THR A 180 2.28 0.06 -21.27
C THR A 180 3.51 -0.58 -21.91
N CYS A 181 3.79 -0.20 -23.16
CA CYS A 181 5.04 -0.57 -23.80
C CYS A 181 6.27 0.08 -23.14
N CYS A 182 6.14 1.33 -22.68
CA CYS A 182 7.21 2.16 -22.15
C CYS A 182 6.66 3.20 -21.14
N SER A 183 7.52 3.70 -20.25
CA SER A 183 7.31 4.95 -19.49
C SER A 183 8.16 6.07 -20.08
N GLU A 184 7.70 7.32 -19.96
CA GLU A 184 8.51 8.51 -20.29
C GLU A 184 9.45 8.92 -19.14
N PHE A 185 9.23 8.36 -17.94
CA PHE A 185 9.90 8.79 -16.70
C PHE A 185 10.96 7.81 -16.19
N GLY A 186 11.25 6.72 -16.92
CA GLY A 186 12.29 5.77 -16.53
C GLY A 186 12.36 4.52 -17.41
N PRO A 187 13.26 3.57 -17.08
CA PRO A 187 13.41 2.31 -17.80
C PRO A 187 12.25 1.31 -17.59
N TRP A 188 11.30 1.62 -16.72
CA TRP A 188 10.12 0.82 -16.40
C TRP A 188 8.93 1.15 -17.31
N ARG A 189 7.82 0.43 -17.12
CA ARG A 189 6.53 0.67 -17.79
C ARG A 189 5.57 1.38 -16.84
N ASN A 190 4.49 1.92 -17.38
CA ASN A 190 3.38 2.40 -16.55
C ASN A 190 2.51 1.19 -16.22
N HIS A 191 2.57 0.71 -14.98
CA HIS A 191 1.73 -0.37 -14.46
C HIS A 191 0.44 0.22 -13.91
N TYR A 192 -0.67 -0.05 -14.59
CA TYR A 192 -1.99 0.38 -14.18
C TYR A 192 -2.60 -0.67 -13.25
N THR A 193 -3.07 -0.21 -12.09
CA THR A 193 -3.58 -1.07 -11.03
C THR A 193 -4.63 -0.35 -10.20
N TYR A 194 -5.67 -1.08 -9.79
CA TYR A 194 -6.70 -0.57 -8.89
C TYR A 194 -6.41 -0.88 -7.42
N THR A 195 -5.42 -1.74 -7.13
CA THR A 195 -5.08 -2.10 -5.74
C THR A 195 -4.39 -0.98 -4.98
N ASN A 196 -3.80 -0.02 -5.71
CA ASN A 196 -3.18 1.18 -5.13
C ASN A 196 -4.25 2.22 -4.72
N ALA A 197 -5.14 1.78 -3.83
CA ALA A 197 -6.33 2.49 -3.37
C ALA A 197 -6.17 2.99 -1.94
N ILE A 198 -6.98 3.98 -1.57
CA ILE A 198 -7.04 4.53 -0.22
C ILE A 198 -8.32 4.02 0.45
N ILE A 199 -8.20 3.36 1.61
CA ILE A 199 -9.34 2.90 2.40
C ILE A 199 -9.35 3.69 3.71
N ALA A 200 -10.36 4.53 3.92
CA ALA A 200 -10.41 5.38 5.09
C ALA A 200 -11.83 5.63 5.57
N ASN A 201 -12.10 5.25 6.83
CA ASN A 201 -13.42 5.40 7.45
C ASN A 201 -14.50 4.83 6.54
N ASP A 202 -15.49 5.62 6.13
CA ASP A 202 -16.62 5.18 5.31
C ASP A 202 -16.39 5.33 3.79
N VAL A 203 -15.16 5.61 3.36
CA VAL A 203 -14.81 5.88 1.95
C VAL A 203 -13.69 4.96 1.47
N VAL A 204 -13.79 4.50 0.22
CA VAL A 204 -12.68 3.92 -0.54
C VAL A 204 -12.45 4.74 -1.79
N VAL A 205 -11.23 5.22 -1.99
CA VAL A 205 -10.84 5.96 -3.19
C VAL A 205 -10.01 5.05 -4.07
N ILE A 206 -10.49 4.81 -5.29
CA ILE A 206 -9.83 3.98 -6.29
C ILE A 206 -9.44 4.80 -7.51
N SER A 207 -8.42 4.36 -8.22
CA SER A 207 -8.04 4.96 -9.50
C SER A 207 -9.11 4.75 -10.57
N SER A 208 -9.21 5.71 -11.49
CA SER A 208 -9.81 5.57 -12.81
C SER A 208 -8.80 6.05 -13.84
N TYR A 209 -8.83 5.43 -15.01
CA TYR A 209 -7.87 5.69 -16.09
C TYR A 209 -8.55 6.04 -17.42
N GLY A 210 -9.88 6.17 -17.44
CA GLY A 210 -10.66 6.50 -18.63
C GLY A 210 -10.80 5.31 -19.59
N VAL A 211 -10.79 4.08 -19.06
CA VAL A 211 -10.81 2.83 -19.84
C VAL A 211 -11.92 1.89 -19.36
N PRO A 212 -12.39 0.92 -20.18
CA PRO A 212 -13.46 0.00 -19.79
C PRO A 212 -13.19 -0.82 -18.51
N GLN A 213 -11.91 -1.03 -18.17
CA GLN A 213 -11.48 -1.72 -16.96
C GLN A 213 -11.91 -0.99 -15.68
N ASP A 214 -12.13 0.33 -15.75
CA ASP A 214 -12.57 1.14 -14.60
C ASP A 214 -13.91 0.64 -14.05
N GLU A 215 -14.85 0.26 -14.94
CA GLU A 215 -16.17 -0.26 -14.53
C GLU A 215 -16.07 -1.65 -13.91
N VAL A 216 -15.10 -2.46 -14.35
CA VAL A 216 -14.85 -3.80 -13.79
C VAL A 216 -14.30 -3.65 -12.37
N ALA A 217 -13.30 -2.79 -12.19
CA ALA A 217 -12.73 -2.50 -10.88
C ALA A 217 -13.78 -1.92 -9.93
N LEU A 218 -14.58 -0.95 -10.37
CA LEU A 218 -15.63 -0.35 -9.55
C LEU A 218 -16.56 -1.42 -8.96
N LYS A 219 -17.07 -2.35 -9.78
CA LYS A 219 -17.96 -3.42 -9.31
C LYS A 219 -17.31 -4.34 -8.29
N VAL A 220 -16.02 -4.63 -8.46
CA VAL A 220 -15.26 -5.45 -7.51
C VAL A 220 -15.12 -4.73 -6.17
N PHE A 221 -14.80 -3.43 -6.20
CA PHE A 221 -14.69 -2.62 -4.98
C PHE A 221 -16.03 -2.39 -4.28
N GLU A 222 -17.13 -2.19 -5.02
CA GLU A 222 -18.49 -2.13 -4.46
C GLU A 222 -18.87 -3.44 -3.76
N ALA A 223 -18.50 -4.59 -4.33
CA ALA A 223 -18.73 -5.89 -3.71
C ALA A 223 -17.83 -6.13 -2.49
N ALA A 224 -16.58 -5.64 -2.54
CA ALA A 224 -15.61 -5.77 -1.46
C ALA A 224 -15.96 -4.91 -0.23
N PHE A 225 -16.53 -3.73 -0.47
CA PHE A 225 -16.85 -2.75 0.57
C PHE A 225 -18.31 -2.29 0.51
N PRO A 226 -19.29 -3.19 0.76
CA PRO A 226 -20.71 -2.89 0.57
C PRO A 226 -21.25 -1.78 1.48
N GLU A 227 -20.54 -1.44 2.56
CA GLU A 227 -20.92 -0.40 3.52
C GLU A 227 -20.17 0.92 3.31
N LYS A 228 -19.22 0.99 2.36
CA LYS A 228 -18.41 2.19 2.10
C LYS A 228 -18.83 2.86 0.79
N THR A 229 -18.59 4.17 0.72
CA THR A 229 -18.73 4.94 -0.51
C THR A 229 -17.48 4.74 -1.36
N ILE A 230 -17.63 4.21 -2.58
CA ILE A 230 -16.53 4.09 -3.54
C ILE A 230 -16.44 5.37 -4.38
N VAL A 231 -15.26 5.97 -4.43
CA VAL A 231 -14.98 7.18 -5.21
C VAL A 231 -13.88 6.88 -6.22
N GLN A 232 -14.13 7.15 -7.49
CA GLN A 232 -13.11 7.06 -8.53
C GLN A 232 -12.43 8.41 -8.72
N VAL A 233 -11.11 8.41 -8.77
CA VAL A 233 -10.28 9.58 -9.05
C VAL A 233 -9.41 9.29 -10.26
N ASP A 234 -9.34 10.25 -11.20
CA ASP A 234 -8.46 10.13 -12.36
C ASP A 234 -7.00 10.08 -11.91
N SER A 235 -6.37 8.92 -12.13
CA SER A 235 -4.98 8.65 -11.77
C SER A 235 -4.09 8.47 -13.01
N SER A 236 -4.59 8.80 -14.21
CA SER A 236 -3.90 8.58 -15.49
C SER A 236 -2.58 9.33 -15.63
N ILE A 237 -2.44 10.46 -14.94
CA ILE A 237 -1.20 11.25 -14.92
C ILE A 237 -0.22 10.69 -13.90
N ILE A 238 -0.69 10.45 -12.66
CA ILE A 238 0.21 10.03 -11.56
C ILE A 238 0.80 8.63 -11.78
N ILE A 239 0.03 7.70 -12.36
CA ILE A 239 0.48 6.32 -12.57
C ILE A 239 1.70 6.21 -13.49
N GLN A 240 1.95 7.23 -14.31
CA GLN A 240 3.11 7.26 -15.20
C GLN A 240 4.44 7.37 -14.45
N ARG A 241 4.39 7.66 -13.15
CA ARG A 241 5.54 7.81 -12.25
C ARG A 241 5.65 6.65 -11.26
N SER A 242 5.10 5.50 -11.64
CA SER A 242 5.20 4.22 -10.93
C SER A 242 4.45 4.16 -9.60
N GLY A 243 3.43 4.99 -9.39
CA GLY A 243 2.58 4.92 -8.21
C GLY A 243 1.25 5.64 -8.43
N ALA A 244 0.26 5.37 -7.57
CA ALA A 244 -1.04 6.05 -7.62
C ALA A 244 -1.46 6.56 -6.25
N LEU A 245 -2.74 6.42 -5.90
CA LEU A 245 -3.36 7.06 -4.75
C LEU A 245 -2.73 6.62 -3.43
N HIS A 246 -2.54 5.31 -3.24
CA HIS A 246 -1.96 4.78 -2.00
C HIS A 246 -0.53 5.27 -1.80
N CYS A 247 0.31 5.23 -2.85
CA CYS A 247 1.71 5.66 -2.78
C CYS A 247 1.88 7.13 -2.40
N MET A 248 0.89 7.98 -2.67
CA MET A 248 0.92 9.42 -2.34
C MET A 248 0.28 9.72 -0.98
N SER A 249 -0.06 8.69 -0.21
CA SER A 249 -0.83 8.81 1.01
C SER A 249 -0.23 8.00 2.15
N GLN A 250 -0.53 8.41 3.37
CA GLN A 250 -0.18 7.73 4.61
C GLN A 250 -1.36 7.82 5.56
N HIS A 251 -1.78 6.67 6.08
CA HIS A 251 -2.83 6.61 7.09
C HIS A 251 -2.26 7.03 8.45
N VAL A 252 -2.98 7.92 9.14
CA VAL A 252 -2.78 8.34 10.52
C VAL A 252 -4.01 7.92 11.32
N TYR A 253 -3.84 6.94 12.19
CA TYR A 253 -4.94 6.39 12.97
C TYR A 253 -5.17 7.21 14.25
N ASP A 254 -6.43 7.34 14.65
CA ASP A 254 -6.75 7.95 15.94
C ASP A 254 -6.35 7.00 17.08
N CYS A 255 -5.29 7.38 17.79
CA CYS A 255 -4.83 6.69 18.98
C CYS A 255 -5.72 7.08 20.17
N ASP A 256 -6.91 6.48 20.30
CA ASP A 256 -7.54 6.46 21.62
C ASP A 256 -6.59 5.69 22.57
N GLY A 257 -6.07 6.39 23.58
CA GLY A 257 -5.03 5.93 24.50
C GLY A 257 -5.41 4.71 25.36
N SER A 258 -6.57 4.09 25.12
CA SER A 258 -7.08 2.92 25.82
C SER A 258 -6.40 1.59 25.44
N ARG A 259 -5.50 1.57 24.44
CA ARG A 259 -4.87 0.32 23.94
C ARG A 259 -3.34 0.33 23.80
N ARG A 260 -2.57 1.17 24.51
CA ARG A 260 -1.13 0.89 24.62
C ARG A 260 -0.95 -0.40 25.44
N PRO A 261 -0.24 -1.43 24.94
CA PRO A 261 0.36 -2.41 25.84
C PRO A 261 1.19 -1.61 26.83
N SER A 262 0.94 -1.76 28.13
CA SER A 262 1.74 -1.09 29.16
C SER A 262 3.21 -1.41 28.86
N SER A 263 4.01 -0.40 28.54
CA SER A 263 5.45 -0.57 28.54
C SER A 263 5.80 -1.07 29.93
N LYS A 264 6.25 -2.32 30.02
CA LYS A 264 6.84 -2.78 31.26
C LYS A 264 8.10 -1.93 31.42
N SER A 265 8.01 -0.96 32.32
CA SER A 265 9.16 -0.30 32.91
C SER A 265 9.99 -1.35 33.65
N GLY A 266 10.81 -2.08 32.90
CA GLY A 266 11.77 -3.03 33.41
C GLY A 266 13.14 -2.37 33.44
N LYS A 267 13.44 -1.66 34.53
CA LYS A 267 14.84 -1.42 34.90
C LYS A 267 15.55 -2.77 34.99
N ARG A 268 16.62 -2.95 34.21
CA ARG A 268 17.92 -3.39 34.71
C ARG A 268 19.00 -3.16 33.68
#